data_AF-A0A4Y2K3T9-F1
#
_entry.id   AF-A0A4Y2K3T9-F1
#
_cell.length_a   1.000
_cell.length_b   1.000
_cell.length_c   1.000
_cell.angle_alpha   90.00
_cell.angle_beta   90.00
_cell.angle_gamma   90.00
#
_symmetry.space_group_name_H-M   'P 1'
#
loop_
_entity.id
_entity.type
_entity.pdbx_description
1 polymer ?
#
loop_
_entity_poly.entity_id
_entity_poly.type
_entity_poly.pdbx_seq_one_letter_code
_entity_poly.pdbx_strand_id
1 'polypeptide(L)'
;DGWSDRNDVTEEYEKEALGGISIRIHSTYDHSFDPYYFSLKPHNNSRNPWFREFWEYRFNCSLPNGSGKYNKTCSGNEDLRERYKQDTKMSFVKKAIYTMAYGLHDMQKAKCNNSGLCPEMLPLNGSLFLQYLLNVSFVWENETVKFDENGDPPGRYDIMNFQFIPENNSYDYKHVGSWDSGILDIFQSFRWNPMHIPNGLTIPESVCSKPCEKGKKKSIQTESVKCCWVCVACKENEFLEDEFTCKDCELGWWPNENLTGLSVY
;
A
#
# COMPACT_ATOMS: atom_id res chain seq x y z
N ASP A 1 0.58 2.69 3.25
CA ASP A 1 -0.14 1.60 3.94
C ASP A 1 -1.04 2.08 5.08
N GLY A 2 -0.79 3.24 5.68
CA GLY A 2 -1.50 3.70 6.89
C GLY A 2 -3.03 3.84 6.85
N TRP A 3 -3.66 3.82 5.67
CA TRP A 3 -5.13 3.92 5.54
C TRP A 3 -5.75 2.95 4.52
N SER A 4 -4.96 2.05 3.91
CA SER A 4 -5.34 1.29 2.70
C SER A 4 -6.34 0.15 2.90
N ASP A 5 -6.73 -0.09 4.13
CA ASP A 5 -7.61 -1.15 4.60
C ASP A 5 -8.37 -0.77 5.87
N ARG A 6 -8.26 0.50 6.26
CA ARG A 6 -8.74 1.07 7.52
C ARG A 6 -10.03 1.83 7.28
N ASN A 7 -11.14 1.12 7.46
CA ASN A 7 -12.48 1.67 7.27
C ASN A 7 -12.78 2.77 8.28
N ASP A 8 -12.16 2.75 9.45
CA ASP A 8 -12.28 3.76 10.50
C ASP A 8 -11.69 5.13 10.11
N VAL A 9 -10.84 5.20 9.07
CA VAL A 9 -10.35 6.48 8.51
C VAL A 9 -11.37 7.12 7.56
N THR A 10 -12.18 6.29 6.91
CA THR A 10 -13.16 6.72 5.88
C THR A 10 -14.60 6.73 6.38
N GLU A 11 -14.86 6.18 7.57
CA GLU A 11 -16.17 6.12 8.19
C GLU A 11 -16.77 7.53 8.26
N GLU A 12 -18.02 7.68 7.83
CA GLU A 12 -18.78 8.93 7.71
C GLU A 12 -18.35 9.88 6.57
N TYR A 13 -17.24 9.61 5.88
CA TYR A 13 -16.68 10.44 4.80
C TYR A 13 -16.50 9.67 3.48
N GLU A 14 -17.26 8.60 3.27
CA GLU A 14 -17.03 7.64 2.20
C GLU A 14 -17.16 8.26 0.81
N LYS A 15 -18.09 9.21 0.66
CA LYS A 15 -18.29 9.91 -0.62
C LYS A 15 -17.09 10.78 -1.01
N GLU A 16 -16.42 11.39 -0.03
CA GLU A 16 -15.25 12.24 -0.27
C GLU A 16 -13.98 11.41 -0.51
N ALA A 17 -13.90 10.22 0.08
CA ALA A 17 -12.83 9.27 -0.16
C ALA A 17 -12.98 8.46 -1.47
N LEU A 18 -14.16 8.50 -2.11
CA LEU A 18 -14.48 7.72 -3.30
C LEU A 18 -13.47 7.97 -4.42
N GLY A 19 -13.02 6.89 -5.07
CA GLY A 19 -12.01 6.94 -6.11
C GLY A 19 -10.59 7.16 -5.61
N GLY A 20 -10.40 7.33 -4.29
CA GLY A 20 -9.09 7.42 -3.66
C GLY A 20 -8.24 6.18 -3.94
N ILE A 21 -6.94 6.41 -4.13
CA ILE A 21 -5.94 5.36 -4.36
C ILE A 21 -5.06 5.28 -3.14
N SER A 22 -4.75 4.07 -2.70
CA SER A 22 -3.83 3.85 -1.61
C SER A 22 -3.02 2.57 -1.85
N ILE A 23 -1.94 2.42 -1.09
CA ILE A 23 -0.97 1.32 -1.24
C ILE A 23 -0.89 0.56 0.07
N ARG A 24 -1.16 -0.75 0.04
CA ARG A 24 -1.04 -1.66 1.17
C ARG A 24 0.17 -2.57 0.96
N ILE A 25 0.91 -2.89 2.01
CA ILE A 25 1.97 -3.91 1.90
C ILE A 25 1.28 -5.26 1.61
N HIS A 26 1.78 -5.99 0.61
CA HIS A 26 1.20 -7.26 0.21
C HIS A 26 1.28 -8.27 1.36
N SER A 27 0.13 -8.81 1.73
CA SER A 27 0.01 -9.75 2.83
C SER A 27 -1.07 -10.77 2.52
N THR A 28 -0.69 -12.04 2.62
CA THR A 28 -1.56 -13.16 2.31
C THR A 28 -2.53 -13.42 3.45
N TYR A 29 -3.74 -13.87 3.11
CA TYR A 29 -4.73 -14.26 4.10
C TYR A 29 -4.30 -15.54 4.80
N ASP A 30 -4.24 -15.52 6.12
CA ASP A 30 -3.85 -16.70 6.88
C ASP A 30 -5.04 -17.59 7.20
N HIS A 31 -5.26 -18.57 6.32
CA HIS A 31 -6.31 -19.57 6.49
C HIS A 31 -6.13 -20.47 7.72
N SER A 32 -4.91 -20.60 8.27
CA SER A 32 -4.63 -21.43 9.44
C SER A 32 -4.92 -20.71 10.77
N PHE A 33 -4.82 -19.38 10.79
CA PHE A 33 -5.04 -18.58 11.99
C PHE A 33 -6.51 -18.53 12.40
N ASP A 34 -7.39 -18.41 11.42
CA ASP A 34 -8.83 -18.26 11.63
C ASP A 34 -9.47 -19.39 12.45
N PRO A 35 -9.33 -20.69 12.09
CA PRO A 35 -9.87 -21.77 12.90
C PRO A 35 -9.35 -21.77 14.34
N TYR A 36 -8.06 -21.48 14.51
CA TYR A 36 -7.45 -21.34 15.83
C TYR A 36 -8.08 -20.18 16.60
N TYR A 37 -8.17 -18.98 16.01
CA TYR A 37 -8.74 -17.80 16.64
C TYR A 37 -10.22 -18.01 17.01
N PHE A 38 -11.03 -18.58 16.12
CA PHE A 38 -12.45 -18.84 16.38
C PHE A 38 -12.70 -19.90 17.47
N SER A 39 -11.72 -20.77 17.73
CA SER A 39 -11.80 -21.76 18.81
C SER A 39 -11.56 -21.17 20.21
N LEU A 40 -11.04 -19.93 20.30
CA LEU A 40 -10.70 -19.30 21.56
C LEU A 40 -11.95 -18.89 22.33
N LYS A 41 -11.96 -19.18 23.62
CA LYS A 41 -13.02 -18.83 24.58
C LYS A 41 -12.39 -18.35 25.89
N PRO A 42 -13.06 -17.49 26.68
CA PRO A 42 -12.50 -16.96 27.93
C PRO A 42 -12.08 -18.04 28.93
N HIS A 43 -12.68 -19.23 28.87
CA HIS A 43 -12.36 -20.36 29.76
C HIS A 43 -11.16 -21.20 29.31
N ASN A 44 -10.82 -21.21 28.01
CA ASN A 44 -9.73 -22.04 27.48
C ASN A 44 -8.42 -21.26 27.22
N ASN A 45 -8.49 -19.93 27.18
CA ASN A 45 -7.35 -19.06 26.88
C ASN A 45 -6.86 -18.30 28.12
N SER A 46 -6.30 -19.03 29.09
CA SER A 46 -5.74 -18.45 30.32
C SER A 46 -4.35 -17.84 30.16
N ARG A 47 -3.66 -18.13 29.03
CA ARG A 47 -2.31 -17.63 28.75
C ARG A 47 -2.26 -16.16 28.36
N ASN A 48 -3.35 -15.63 27.80
CA ASN A 48 -3.42 -14.24 27.37
C ASN A 48 -4.16 -13.44 28.46
N PRO A 49 -3.46 -12.57 29.22
CA PRO A 49 -4.06 -11.86 30.33
C PRO A 49 -5.12 -10.83 29.90
N TRP A 50 -5.10 -10.38 28.64
CA TRP A 50 -6.03 -9.36 28.12
C TRP A 50 -7.26 -9.95 27.41
N PHE A 51 -7.34 -11.28 27.29
CA PHE A 51 -8.37 -11.92 26.46
C PHE A 51 -9.78 -11.76 27.05
N ARG A 52 -9.90 -11.68 28.38
CA ARG A 52 -11.18 -11.49 29.07
C ARG A 52 -11.70 -10.06 28.83
N GLU A 53 -10.84 -9.07 28.98
CA GLU A 53 -11.14 -7.66 28.72
C GLU A 53 -11.51 -7.43 27.25
N PHE A 54 -10.77 -8.05 26.33
CA PHE A 54 -11.09 -8.04 24.90
C PHE A 54 -12.49 -8.61 24.63
N TRP A 55 -12.83 -9.74 25.25
CA TRP A 55 -14.14 -10.38 25.09
C TRP A 55 -15.27 -9.47 25.54
N GLU A 56 -15.15 -8.88 26.73
CA GLU A 56 -16.12 -7.95 27.30
C GLU A 56 -16.32 -6.72 26.39
N TYR A 57 -15.22 -6.14 25.92
CA TYR A 57 -15.25 -4.98 25.02
C TYR A 57 -15.89 -5.30 23.67
N ARG A 58 -15.50 -6.41 23.04
CA ARG A 58 -16.00 -6.80 21.71
C ARG A 58 -17.51 -7.06 21.70
N PHE A 59 -18.00 -7.75 22.74
CA PHE A 59 -19.39 -8.17 22.83
C PHE A 59 -20.27 -7.23 23.67
N ASN A 60 -19.70 -6.13 24.19
CA ASN A 60 -20.39 -5.17 25.07
C ASN A 60 -21.14 -5.85 26.23
N CYS A 61 -20.47 -6.79 26.90
CA CYS A 61 -21.01 -7.55 28.03
C CYS A 61 -19.95 -7.74 29.11
N SER A 62 -20.37 -8.11 30.33
CA SER A 62 -19.49 -8.39 31.47
C SER A 62 -19.42 -9.89 31.72
N LEU A 63 -18.22 -10.45 31.84
CA LEU A 63 -18.01 -11.85 32.25
C LEU A 63 -18.23 -11.99 33.76
N PRO A 64 -18.56 -13.20 34.26
CA PRO A 64 -18.56 -13.47 35.69
C PRO A 64 -17.17 -13.17 36.28
N ASN A 65 -17.14 -12.39 37.37
CA ASN A 65 -15.92 -11.87 38.01
C ASN A 65 -15.02 -11.04 37.07
N GLY A 66 -15.63 -10.36 36.09
CA GLY A 66 -14.96 -9.44 35.17
C GLY A 66 -15.04 -7.98 35.61
N SER A 67 -14.94 -7.05 34.65
CA SER A 67 -14.88 -5.60 34.95
C SER A 67 -16.19 -5.02 35.50
N GLY A 68 -17.33 -5.68 35.25
CA GLY A 68 -18.66 -5.19 35.61
C GLY A 68 -19.07 -3.90 34.88
N LYS A 69 -18.34 -3.50 33.83
CA LYS A 69 -18.55 -2.24 33.09
C LYS A 69 -19.84 -2.23 32.26
N TYR A 70 -20.29 -3.40 31.82
CA TYR A 70 -21.43 -3.55 30.92
C TYR A 70 -22.63 -4.17 31.64
N ASN A 71 -23.83 -3.68 31.35
CA ASN A 71 -25.09 -4.14 31.97
C ASN A 71 -25.51 -5.56 31.54
N LYS A 72 -25.05 -6.02 30.37
CA LYS A 72 -25.35 -7.36 29.83
C LYS A 72 -24.33 -8.37 30.37
N THR A 73 -24.78 -9.54 30.80
CA THR A 73 -23.88 -10.64 31.17
C THR A 73 -23.43 -11.42 29.93
N CYS A 74 -22.13 -11.69 29.81
CA CYS A 74 -21.60 -12.58 28.77
C CYS A 74 -21.89 -14.05 29.12
N SER A 75 -22.22 -14.85 28.11
CA SER A 75 -22.29 -16.32 28.19
C SER A 75 -20.90 -16.96 28.17
N GLY A 76 -19.90 -16.29 27.59
CA GLY A 76 -18.56 -16.82 27.35
C GLY A 76 -18.48 -17.75 26.13
N ASN A 77 -19.57 -17.88 25.37
CA ASN A 77 -19.70 -18.73 24.19
C ASN A 77 -20.05 -17.96 22.92
N GLU A 78 -20.11 -16.63 22.97
CA GLU A 78 -20.31 -15.74 21.81
C GLU A 78 -19.39 -16.11 20.63
N ASP A 79 -19.85 -15.88 19.39
CA ASP A 79 -19.11 -16.28 18.18
C ASP A 79 -18.14 -15.18 17.74
N LEU A 80 -16.84 -15.48 17.76
CA LEU A 80 -15.79 -14.57 17.31
C LEU A 80 -15.83 -14.30 15.79
N ARG A 81 -16.55 -15.12 15.03
CA ARG A 81 -16.77 -14.91 13.59
C ARG A 81 -17.64 -13.68 13.30
N GLU A 82 -18.50 -13.29 14.24
CA GLU A 82 -19.35 -12.11 14.07
C GLU A 82 -18.48 -10.86 13.96
N ARG A 83 -18.62 -10.13 12.84
CA ARG A 83 -17.83 -8.91 12.53
C ARG A 83 -16.32 -9.18 12.59
N TYR A 84 -15.88 -10.34 12.13
CA TYR A 84 -14.47 -10.67 12.01
C TYR A 84 -13.89 -10.16 10.69
N LYS A 85 -12.76 -9.44 10.78
CA LYS A 85 -11.89 -9.11 9.65
C LYS A 85 -10.48 -9.39 10.14
N GLN A 86 -9.77 -10.30 9.47
CA GLN A 86 -8.38 -10.61 9.83
C GLN A 86 -7.52 -9.36 9.63
N ASP A 87 -6.60 -9.11 10.57
CA ASP A 87 -5.63 -8.03 10.44
C ASP A 87 -4.81 -8.25 9.17
N THR A 88 -4.75 -7.24 8.30
CA THR A 88 -4.02 -7.34 7.04
C THR A 88 -2.53 -7.51 7.24
N LYS A 89 -1.98 -7.24 8.43
CA LYS A 89 -0.56 -7.43 8.76
C LYS A 89 -0.26 -8.74 9.48
N MET A 90 -1.25 -9.63 9.64
CA MET A 90 -1.09 -10.92 10.32
C MET A 90 0.04 -11.78 9.72
N SER A 91 0.13 -11.84 8.38
CA SER A 91 1.17 -12.60 7.68
C SER A 91 2.58 -12.12 8.05
N PHE A 92 2.80 -10.81 8.23
CA PHE A 92 4.10 -10.28 8.66
C PHE A 92 4.50 -10.72 10.06
N VAL A 93 3.55 -10.73 11.00
CA VAL A 93 3.81 -11.19 12.37
C VAL A 93 4.27 -12.64 12.35
N LYS A 94 3.61 -13.50 11.57
CA LYS A 94 4.06 -14.89 11.40
C LYS A 94 5.40 -14.99 10.69
N LYS A 95 5.59 -14.29 9.58
CA LYS A 95 6.88 -14.25 8.86
C LYS A 95 8.01 -13.86 9.82
N ALA A 96 7.84 -12.87 10.70
CA ALA A 96 8.84 -12.48 11.70
C ALA A 96 9.14 -13.60 12.71
N ILE A 97 8.12 -14.29 13.23
CA ILE A 97 8.31 -15.45 14.12
C ILE A 97 9.07 -16.56 13.41
N TYR A 98 8.70 -16.86 12.16
CA TYR A 98 9.38 -17.88 11.36
C TYR A 98 10.82 -17.46 11.02
N THR A 99 11.09 -16.19 10.72
CA THR A 99 12.46 -15.68 10.52
C THR A 99 13.34 -15.96 11.75
N MET A 100 12.83 -15.69 12.95
CA MET A 100 13.55 -16.00 14.18
C MET A 100 13.77 -17.51 14.34
N ALA A 101 12.76 -18.33 14.04
CA ALA A 101 12.87 -19.79 14.12
C ALA A 101 13.88 -20.36 13.11
N TYR A 102 13.86 -19.91 11.85
CA TYR A 102 14.81 -20.30 10.82
C TYR A 102 16.23 -19.85 11.17
N GLY A 103 16.42 -18.61 11.64
CA GLY A 103 17.74 -18.15 12.07
C GLY A 103 18.32 -18.98 13.23
N LEU A 104 17.48 -19.35 14.20
CA LEU A 104 17.90 -20.23 15.29
C LEU A 104 18.21 -21.65 14.80
N HIS A 105 17.41 -22.15 13.85
CA HIS A 105 17.63 -23.45 13.23
C HIS A 105 18.95 -23.50 12.45
N ASP A 106 19.25 -22.49 11.64
CA ASP A 106 20.49 -22.41 10.87
C ASP A 106 21.71 -22.30 11.80
N MET A 107 21.60 -21.51 12.88
CA MET A 107 22.63 -21.44 13.92
C MET A 107 22.82 -22.79 14.62
N GLN A 108 21.73 -23.47 14.97
CA GLN A 108 21.75 -24.80 15.58
C GLN A 108 22.41 -25.84 14.67
N LYS A 109 22.09 -25.82 13.38
CA LYS A 109 22.68 -26.71 12.39
C LYS A 109 24.19 -26.49 12.28
N ALA A 110 24.62 -25.23 12.25
CA ALA A 110 26.02 -24.86 12.13
C ALA A 110 26.86 -25.14 13.40
N LYS A 111 26.25 -25.01 14.59
CA LYS A 111 26.96 -25.09 15.89
C LYS A 111 26.77 -26.39 16.65
N CYS A 112 25.62 -27.04 16.47
CA CYS A 112 25.22 -28.19 17.28
C CYS A 112 24.79 -29.40 16.43
N ASN A 113 25.00 -29.38 15.11
CA ASN A 113 24.66 -30.49 14.20
C ASN A 113 23.23 -31.05 14.43
N ASN A 114 22.26 -30.17 14.67
CA ASN A 114 20.85 -30.49 14.94
C ASN A 114 20.55 -31.34 16.19
N SER A 115 21.46 -31.44 17.16
CA SER A 115 21.26 -32.26 18.37
C SER A 115 20.58 -31.53 19.55
N GLY A 116 19.74 -30.53 19.29
CA GLY A 116 19.22 -29.63 20.34
C GLY A 116 20.16 -28.44 20.62
N LEU A 117 20.07 -27.86 21.82
CA LEU A 117 20.98 -26.81 22.28
C LEU A 117 22.29 -27.43 22.78
N CYS A 118 23.42 -26.85 22.41
CA CYS A 118 24.76 -27.26 22.84
C CYS A 118 25.51 -26.09 23.49
N PRO A 119 26.67 -26.33 24.14
CA PRO A 119 27.44 -25.27 24.81
C PRO A 119 27.82 -24.08 23.90
N GLU A 120 27.95 -24.28 22.59
CA GLU A 120 28.24 -23.19 21.64
C GLU A 120 27.08 -22.19 21.46
N MET A 121 25.87 -22.54 21.89
CA MET A 121 24.68 -21.67 21.84
C MET A 121 24.28 -21.15 23.23
N LEU A 122 25.07 -21.44 24.27
CA LEU A 122 24.74 -21.12 25.66
C LEU A 122 25.89 -20.32 26.33
N PRO A 123 25.67 -19.03 26.67
CA PRO A 123 24.50 -18.20 26.36
C PRO A 123 24.44 -17.82 24.86
N LEU A 124 23.26 -17.44 24.39
CA LEU A 124 23.07 -17.02 23.00
C LEU A 124 23.86 -15.71 22.74
N ASN A 125 24.81 -15.76 21.81
CA ASN A 125 25.52 -14.57 21.34
C ASN A 125 24.65 -13.82 20.31
N GLY A 126 24.13 -12.65 20.69
CA GLY A 126 23.23 -11.84 19.85
C GLY A 126 23.87 -11.34 18.55
N SER A 127 25.16 -10.94 18.57
CA SER A 127 25.87 -10.49 17.36
C SER A 127 26.09 -11.63 16.37
N LEU A 128 26.38 -12.83 16.89
CA LEU A 128 26.46 -14.02 16.05
C LEU A 128 25.08 -14.39 15.50
N PHE A 129 24.05 -14.36 16.33
CA PHE A 129 22.68 -14.68 15.90
C PHE A 129 22.17 -13.70 14.83
N LEU A 130 22.52 -12.41 14.93
CA LEU A 130 22.20 -11.42 13.90
C LEU A 130 22.76 -11.80 12.52
N GLN A 131 23.95 -12.40 12.45
CA GLN A 131 24.53 -12.87 11.17
C GLN A 131 23.71 -14.02 10.57
N TYR A 132 23.13 -14.89 11.40
CA TYR A 132 22.21 -15.91 10.91
C TYR A 132 20.88 -15.30 10.46
N LEU A 133 20.33 -14.35 11.24
CA LEU A 133 19.08 -13.67 10.89
C LEU A 133 19.14 -12.95 9.53
N LEU A 134 20.21 -12.20 9.26
CA LEU A 134 20.38 -11.48 7.99
C LEU A 134 20.50 -12.42 6.78
N ASN A 135 20.92 -13.67 7.00
CA ASN A 135 21.09 -14.68 5.95
C ASN A 135 19.92 -15.66 5.84
N VAL A 136 18.85 -15.48 6.63
CA VAL A 136 17.67 -16.34 6.57
C VAL A 136 17.04 -16.23 5.18
N SER A 137 16.74 -17.40 4.59
CA SER A 137 15.92 -17.49 3.40
C SER A 137 14.97 -18.68 3.49
N PHE A 138 13.67 -18.42 3.32
CA PHE A 138 12.66 -19.47 3.25
C PHE A 138 11.51 -19.07 2.34
N VAL A 139 10.79 -20.09 1.84
CA VAL A 139 9.59 -19.90 1.03
C VAL A 139 8.38 -19.77 1.95
N TRP A 140 7.59 -18.72 1.71
CA TRP A 140 6.30 -18.50 2.35
C TRP A 140 5.24 -18.40 1.25
N GLU A 141 4.45 -19.47 1.11
CA GLU A 141 3.53 -19.66 -0.02
C GLU A 141 4.27 -19.54 -1.37
N ASN A 142 4.05 -18.48 -2.14
CA ASN A 142 4.69 -18.24 -3.44
C ASN A 142 5.77 -17.15 -3.37
N GLU A 143 6.14 -16.71 -2.16
CA GLU A 143 7.12 -15.65 -1.95
C GLU A 143 8.37 -16.20 -1.26
N THR A 144 9.53 -15.63 -1.59
CA THR A 144 10.77 -15.91 -0.85
C THR A 144 11.01 -14.79 0.15
N VAL A 145 10.96 -15.13 1.44
CA VAL A 145 11.39 -14.23 2.52
C VAL A 145 12.91 -14.28 2.57
N LYS A 146 13.54 -13.12 2.44
CA LYS A 146 14.99 -12.89 2.52
C LYS A 146 15.22 -11.43 2.89
N PHE A 147 16.45 -11.09 3.24
CA PHE A 147 16.83 -9.73 3.62
C PHE A 147 17.95 -9.20 2.72
N ASP A 148 17.97 -7.89 2.50
CA ASP A 148 19.07 -7.19 1.84
C ASP A 148 20.19 -6.85 2.84
N GLU A 149 21.21 -6.12 2.38
CA GLU A 149 22.36 -5.71 3.20
C GLU A 149 21.98 -4.80 4.38
N ASN A 150 20.82 -4.14 4.31
CA ASN A 150 20.30 -3.27 5.38
C ASN A 150 19.36 -4.03 6.33
N GLY A 151 19.02 -5.28 6.03
CA GLY A 151 18.07 -6.06 6.80
C GLY A 151 16.61 -5.84 6.39
N ASP A 152 16.36 -5.30 5.19
CA ASP A 152 15.02 -5.06 4.68
C ASP A 152 14.53 -6.22 3.81
N PRO A 153 13.28 -6.69 3.99
CA PRO A 153 12.69 -7.71 3.12
C PRO A 153 12.30 -7.13 1.75
N PRO A 154 12.16 -7.95 0.70
CA PRO A 154 11.71 -7.49 -0.60
C PRO A 154 10.32 -6.83 -0.49
N GLY A 155 10.20 -5.61 -1.01
CA GLY A 155 8.97 -4.84 -0.98
C GLY A 155 8.00 -5.29 -2.06
N ARG A 156 6.78 -5.66 -1.65
CA ARG A 156 5.65 -5.93 -2.54
C ARG A 156 4.42 -5.24 -2.00
N TYR A 157 3.62 -4.64 -2.89
CA TYR A 157 2.46 -3.86 -2.50
C TYR A 157 1.23 -4.19 -3.33
N ASP A 158 0.07 -4.13 -2.69
CA ASP A 158 -1.23 -4.12 -3.34
C ASP A 158 -1.67 -2.66 -3.52
N ILE A 159 -2.15 -2.34 -4.72
CA ILE A 159 -2.79 -1.07 -5.04
C ILE A 159 -4.28 -1.21 -4.76
N MET A 160 -4.77 -0.38 -3.85
CA MET A 160 -6.15 -0.38 -3.39
C MET A 160 -6.86 0.87 -3.91
N ASN A 161 -8.13 0.73 -4.25
CA ASN A 161 -8.98 1.84 -4.67
C ASN A 161 -10.30 1.80 -3.90
N PHE A 162 -10.66 2.93 -3.31
CA PHE A 162 -11.86 3.03 -2.49
C PHE A 162 -13.09 3.18 -3.39
N GLN A 163 -13.97 2.17 -3.38
CA GLN A 163 -15.09 2.06 -4.30
C GLN A 163 -16.41 1.82 -3.58
N PHE A 164 -17.50 2.22 -4.21
CA PHE A 164 -18.82 1.74 -3.85
C PHE A 164 -19.02 0.30 -4.34
N ILE A 165 -19.47 -0.57 -3.45
CA ILE A 165 -19.72 -1.99 -3.66
C ILE A 165 -21.25 -2.20 -3.72
N PRO A 166 -21.83 -2.40 -4.93
CA PRO A 166 -23.27 -2.49 -5.09
C PRO A 166 -23.90 -3.70 -4.38
N GLU A 167 -23.16 -4.80 -4.25
CA GLU A 167 -23.66 -6.08 -3.73
C GLU A 167 -24.13 -5.99 -2.28
N ASN A 168 -23.49 -5.15 -1.48
CA ASN A 168 -23.81 -4.94 -0.07
C ASN A 168 -24.19 -3.48 0.24
N ASN A 169 -24.32 -2.64 -0.79
CA ASN A 169 -24.65 -1.22 -0.67
C ASN A 169 -23.71 -0.47 0.30
N SER A 170 -22.40 -0.77 0.26
CA SER A 170 -21.38 -0.17 1.13
C SER A 170 -20.21 0.40 0.33
N TYR A 171 -19.29 1.08 1.01
CA TYR A 171 -18.00 1.47 0.44
C TYR A 171 -16.90 0.59 1.04
N ASP A 172 -15.93 0.19 0.22
CA ASP A 172 -14.78 -0.57 0.70
C ASP A 172 -13.57 -0.42 -0.25
N TYR A 173 -12.41 -0.82 0.24
CA TYR A 173 -11.19 -0.88 -0.54
C TYR A 173 -11.20 -2.10 -1.44
N LYS A 174 -11.12 -1.86 -2.75
CA LYS A 174 -10.97 -2.90 -3.77
C LYS A 174 -9.53 -2.99 -4.21
N HIS A 175 -9.02 -4.23 -4.29
CA HIS A 175 -7.72 -4.49 -4.88
C HIS A 175 -7.78 -4.28 -6.40
N VAL A 176 -6.95 -3.39 -6.92
CA VAL A 176 -6.98 -2.92 -8.32
C VAL A 176 -5.61 -2.95 -8.99
N GLY A 177 -4.60 -3.54 -8.37
CA GLY A 177 -3.28 -3.68 -8.98
C GLY A 177 -2.23 -4.10 -7.97
N SER A 178 -1.02 -4.35 -8.43
CA SER A 178 0.12 -4.72 -7.61
C SER A 178 1.38 -3.99 -8.05
N TRP A 179 2.28 -3.77 -7.10
CA TRP A 179 3.65 -3.36 -7.37
C TRP A 179 4.61 -4.41 -6.80
N ASP A 180 5.53 -4.86 -7.63
CA ASP A 180 6.57 -5.80 -7.24
C ASP A 180 7.88 -5.43 -7.93
N SER A 181 8.90 -5.09 -7.13
CA SER A 181 10.27 -4.92 -7.61
C SER A 181 10.41 -3.97 -8.83
N GLY A 182 9.65 -2.87 -8.83
CA GLY A 182 9.65 -1.86 -9.90
C GLY A 182 8.62 -2.09 -11.01
N ILE A 183 7.94 -3.23 -11.04
CA ILE A 183 6.88 -3.54 -11.99
C ILE A 183 5.53 -3.13 -11.37
N LEU A 184 4.80 -2.26 -12.06
CA LEU A 184 3.47 -1.80 -11.67
C LEU A 184 2.41 -2.40 -12.61
N ASP A 185 1.51 -3.20 -12.06
CA ASP A 185 0.37 -3.78 -12.77
C ASP A 185 -0.93 -3.19 -12.23
N ILE A 186 -1.70 -2.49 -13.07
CA ILE A 186 -3.02 -1.93 -12.70
C ILE A 186 -4.11 -2.67 -13.45
N PHE A 187 -5.14 -3.11 -12.73
CA PHE A 187 -6.27 -3.84 -13.27
C PHE A 187 -7.35 -2.90 -13.82
N GLN A 188 -8.13 -3.39 -14.78
CA GLN A 188 -9.26 -2.65 -15.37
C GLN A 188 -10.40 -2.37 -14.37
N SER A 189 -10.38 -3.00 -13.19
CA SER A 189 -11.36 -2.78 -12.12
C SER A 189 -11.20 -1.45 -11.39
N PHE A 190 -10.14 -0.69 -11.69
CA PHE A 190 -9.91 0.65 -11.17
C PHE A 190 -11.06 1.60 -11.50
N ARG A 191 -11.50 2.43 -10.53
CA ARG A 191 -12.57 3.41 -10.74
C ARG A 191 -12.21 4.77 -10.15
N TRP A 192 -12.38 5.79 -10.98
CA TRP A 192 -12.34 7.18 -10.57
C TRP A 192 -13.71 7.62 -10.04
N ASN A 193 -13.72 8.66 -9.19
CA ASN A 193 -14.97 9.26 -8.76
C ASN A 193 -15.55 10.13 -9.89
N PRO A 194 -16.73 9.79 -10.45
CA PRO A 194 -17.30 10.50 -11.58
C PRO A 194 -17.61 11.97 -11.28
N MET A 195 -17.82 12.35 -10.02
CA MET A 195 -18.04 13.76 -9.65
C MET A 195 -16.83 14.66 -9.92
N HIS A 196 -15.63 14.08 -9.98
CA HIS A 196 -14.37 14.80 -10.18
C HIS A 196 -13.79 14.62 -11.59
N ILE A 197 -14.58 14.13 -12.54
CA ILE A 197 -14.16 13.96 -13.94
C ILE A 197 -15.02 14.85 -14.83
N PRO A 198 -14.58 16.11 -15.10
CA PRO A 198 -15.28 16.98 -16.03
C PRO A 198 -15.23 16.43 -17.47
N ASN A 199 -16.25 16.75 -18.26
CA ASN A 199 -16.19 16.74 -19.73
C ASN A 199 -15.97 15.37 -20.41
N GLY A 200 -16.52 14.28 -19.86
CA GLY A 200 -16.52 12.97 -20.54
C GLY A 200 -15.16 12.28 -20.61
N LEU A 201 -14.17 12.77 -19.86
CA LEU A 201 -12.92 12.05 -19.61
C LEU A 201 -13.21 10.77 -18.80
N THR A 202 -12.30 9.80 -18.88
CA THR A 202 -12.34 8.58 -18.04
C THR A 202 -11.35 8.64 -16.87
N ILE A 203 -10.42 9.59 -16.88
CA ILE A 203 -9.33 9.75 -15.91
C ILE A 203 -9.14 11.26 -15.62
N PRO A 204 -9.02 11.67 -14.34
CA PRO A 204 -8.74 13.06 -13.99
C PRO A 204 -7.30 13.44 -14.35
N GLU A 205 -7.12 14.62 -14.94
CA GLU A 205 -5.80 15.16 -15.26
C GLU A 205 -5.31 16.05 -14.11
N SER A 206 -4.14 15.74 -13.56
CA SER A 206 -3.47 16.57 -12.54
C SER A 206 -2.31 17.35 -13.16
N VAL A 207 -2.64 18.33 -13.99
CA VAL A 207 -1.66 19.20 -14.67
C VAL A 207 -1.91 20.66 -14.31
N CYS A 208 -0.85 21.43 -14.05
CA CYS A 208 -0.95 22.86 -13.76
C CYS A 208 -1.32 23.67 -15.02
N SER A 209 -0.64 23.36 -16.13
CA SER A 209 -0.86 23.99 -17.42
C SER A 209 -1.12 22.94 -18.49
N LYS A 210 -2.12 23.19 -19.34
CA LYS A 210 -2.37 22.33 -20.50
C LYS A 210 -1.22 22.44 -21.52
N PRO A 211 -0.98 21.38 -22.32
CA PRO A 211 -0.05 21.46 -23.44
C PRO A 211 -0.38 22.66 -24.34
N CYS A 212 0.64 23.39 -24.76
CA CYS A 212 0.45 24.55 -25.62
C CYS A 212 0.02 24.12 -27.02
N GLU A 213 -0.86 24.91 -27.62
CA GLU A 213 -1.19 24.77 -29.04
C GLU A 213 0.04 25.06 -29.91
N LYS A 214 0.01 24.59 -31.15
CA LYS A 214 1.07 24.83 -32.14
C LYS A 214 1.33 26.33 -32.31
N GLY A 215 2.59 26.71 -32.48
CA GLY A 215 3.01 28.10 -32.62
C GLY A 215 3.07 28.91 -31.31
N LYS A 216 2.89 28.25 -30.16
CA LYS A 216 3.08 28.85 -28.84
C LYS A 216 4.18 28.11 -28.08
N LYS A 217 5.14 28.85 -27.53
CA LYS A 217 6.14 28.33 -26.62
C LYS A 217 5.64 28.32 -25.17
N LYS A 218 6.17 27.41 -24.37
CA LYS A 218 6.02 27.36 -22.92
C LYS A 218 6.92 28.44 -22.29
N SER A 219 6.33 29.31 -21.50
CA SER A 219 7.06 30.30 -20.70
C SER A 219 6.83 30.03 -19.22
N ILE A 220 7.89 29.68 -18.49
CA ILE A 220 7.84 29.45 -17.04
C ILE A 220 7.97 30.81 -16.35
N GLN A 221 6.91 31.26 -15.69
CA GLN A 221 6.87 32.57 -15.04
C GLN A 221 7.52 32.58 -13.65
N THR A 222 7.59 31.41 -13.00
CA THR A 222 8.09 31.29 -11.63
C THR A 222 9.03 30.09 -11.53
N GLU A 223 10.27 30.30 -11.09
CA GLU A 223 11.27 29.22 -10.95
C GLU A 223 10.88 28.17 -9.90
N SER A 224 9.98 28.51 -8.97
CA SER A 224 9.54 27.61 -7.91
C SER A 224 8.69 26.43 -8.41
N VAL A 225 8.03 26.55 -9.57
CA VAL A 225 7.17 25.48 -10.11
C VAL A 225 7.38 25.30 -11.62
N LYS A 226 8.27 24.38 -11.99
CA LYS A 226 8.66 24.12 -13.39
C LYS A 226 7.54 23.51 -14.25
N CYS A 227 6.52 22.88 -13.65
CA CYS A 227 5.40 22.29 -14.39
C CYS A 227 4.26 23.28 -14.71
N CYS A 228 4.35 24.52 -14.22
CA CYS A 228 3.40 25.58 -14.52
C CYS A 228 4.00 26.53 -15.55
N TRP A 229 3.43 26.56 -16.74
CA TRP A 229 3.83 27.47 -17.82
C TRP A 229 2.64 28.26 -18.35
N VAL A 230 2.93 29.40 -18.98
CA VAL A 230 1.97 30.13 -19.81
C VAL A 230 2.36 29.92 -21.27
N CYS A 231 1.38 29.67 -22.12
CA CYS A 231 1.60 29.55 -23.56
C CYS A 231 1.68 30.94 -24.19
N VAL A 232 2.85 31.28 -24.71
CA VAL A 232 3.13 32.57 -25.36
C VAL A 232 3.31 32.34 -26.85
N ALA A 233 2.56 33.06 -27.68
CA ALA A 233 2.68 32.96 -29.14
C ALA A 233 4.06 33.42 -29.62
N CYS A 234 4.62 32.70 -30.60
CA CYS A 234 5.76 33.20 -31.36
C CYS A 234 5.32 34.41 -32.20
N LYS A 235 6.27 35.29 -32.55
CA LYS A 235 5.99 36.41 -33.45
C LYS A 235 5.78 35.91 -34.89
N GLU A 236 5.22 36.77 -35.74
CA GLU A 236 4.90 36.43 -37.14
C GLU A 236 6.11 36.00 -37.97
N ASN A 237 7.31 36.48 -37.64
CA ASN A 237 8.57 36.15 -38.30
C ASN A 237 9.35 35.04 -37.59
N GLU A 238 8.79 34.43 -36.54
CA GLU A 238 9.42 33.40 -35.73
C GLU A 238 8.72 32.05 -35.94
N PHE A 239 9.48 30.96 -35.86
CA PHE A 239 8.94 29.61 -35.79
C PHE A 239 9.33 28.95 -34.45
N LEU A 240 8.54 27.98 -34.02
CA LEU A 240 8.78 27.20 -32.81
C LEU A 240 9.90 26.20 -33.08
N GLU A 241 11.09 26.43 -32.52
CA GLU A 241 12.25 25.52 -32.65
C GLU A 241 12.13 24.34 -31.67
N ASP A 242 11.70 24.63 -30.44
CA ASP A 242 11.39 23.66 -29.41
C ASP A 242 10.22 24.14 -28.54
N GLU A 243 9.79 23.35 -27.57
CA GLU A 243 8.64 23.70 -26.73
C GLU A 243 8.81 24.98 -25.88
N PHE A 244 10.01 25.53 -25.76
CA PHE A 244 10.36 26.69 -24.92
C PHE A 244 10.93 27.88 -25.73
N THR A 245 11.25 27.70 -27.00
CA THR A 245 12.00 28.67 -27.80
C THR A 245 11.33 28.95 -29.15
N CYS A 246 11.11 30.24 -29.42
CA CYS A 246 10.76 30.74 -30.74
C CYS A 246 12.02 31.32 -31.37
N LYS A 247 12.27 31.00 -32.64
CA LYS A 247 13.46 31.41 -33.37
C LYS A 247 13.06 32.20 -34.61
N ASP A 248 13.79 33.27 -34.88
CA ASP A 248 13.59 34.10 -36.07
C ASP A 248 13.89 33.33 -37.36
N CYS A 249 13.12 33.62 -38.41
CA CYS A 249 13.39 33.14 -39.76
C CYS A 249 14.56 33.89 -40.38
N GLU A 250 15.34 33.20 -41.22
CA GLU A 250 16.34 33.85 -42.06
C GLU A 250 15.67 34.70 -43.17
N LEU A 251 16.39 35.71 -43.67
CA LEU A 251 15.91 36.55 -44.75
C LEU A 251 15.56 35.72 -45.99
N GLY A 252 14.35 35.92 -46.52
CA GLY A 252 13.81 35.16 -47.65
C GLY A 252 12.97 33.94 -47.26
N TRP A 253 12.87 33.64 -45.96
CA TRP A 253 12.06 32.56 -45.42
C TRP A 253 10.95 33.10 -44.51
N TRP A 254 9.83 32.39 -44.48
CA TRP A 254 8.68 32.72 -43.63
C TRP A 254 8.19 31.49 -42.87
N PRO A 255 7.66 31.61 -41.64
CA PRO A 255 7.08 30.46 -40.95
C PRO A 255 5.93 29.84 -41.75
N ASN A 256 5.82 28.52 -41.72
CA ASN A 256 4.64 27.83 -42.25
C ASN A 256 3.39 28.14 -41.38
N GLU A 257 2.19 27.80 -41.86
CA GLU A 257 0.92 28.10 -41.15
C GLU A 257 0.85 27.54 -39.73
N ASN A 258 1.61 26.48 -39.43
CA ASN A 258 1.65 25.86 -38.10
C ASN A 258 2.74 26.45 -37.20
N LEU A 259 3.55 27.40 -37.71
CA LEU A 259 4.73 27.97 -37.06
C LEU A 259 5.71 26.90 -36.54
N THR A 260 5.81 25.75 -37.21
CA THR A 260 6.71 24.63 -36.83
C THR A 260 7.86 24.41 -37.82
N GLY A 261 8.01 25.29 -38.80
CA GLY A 261 9.05 25.18 -39.82
C GLY A 261 9.00 26.34 -40.80
N LEU A 262 9.88 26.31 -41.80
CA LEU A 262 10.06 27.39 -42.77
C LEU A 262 9.40 27.04 -44.11
N SER A 263 8.85 28.06 -44.75
CA SER A 263 8.39 28.06 -46.14
C SER A 263 9.11 29.17 -46.91
N VAL A 264 9.42 28.90 -48.17
CA VAL A 264 9.99 29.91 -49.09
C VAL A 264 8.84 30.76 -49.61
N TYR A 265 9.06 32.07 -49.68
CA TYR A 265 8.15 33.01 -50.33
C TYR A 265 8.17 32.87 -51.85
#